data_AF-A0A956JPN4-F1
#
_entry.id   AF-A0A956JPN4-F1
#
_cell.length_a   1.000
_cell.length_b   1.000
_cell.length_c   1.000
_cell.angle_alpha   90.00
_cell.angle_beta   90.00
_cell.angle_gamma   90.00
#
_symmetry.space_group_name_H-M   'P 1'
#
loop_
_entity.id
_entity.type
_entity.pdbx_description
1 polymer ?
#
loop_
_entity_poly.entity_id
_entity_poly.type
_entity_poly.pdbx_seq_one_letter_code
_entity_poly.pdbx_strand_id
1 'polypeptide(L)' 'MVHFRREADGIRREAQQRELVCERPLVIEIEGSDSYTIMRTPGADLDLAVGFLLAEAIIDGIDDVVQLTANCE' A
#
# COMPACT_ATOMS: atom_id res chain seq x y z
N MET A 1 -7.87 13.62 -9.75
CA MET A 1 -9.33 13.84 -9.81
C MET A 1 -9.90 12.95 -10.89
N VAL A 2 -10.75 11.98 -10.52
CA VAL A 2 -11.34 11.02 -11.46
C VAL A 2 -12.85 11.28 -11.55
N HIS A 3 -13.37 11.38 -12.77
CA HIS A 3 -14.80 11.57 -13.01
C HIS A 3 -15.48 10.22 -13.22
N PHE A 4 -16.38 9.85 -12.31
CA PHE A 4 -17.21 8.66 -12.46
C PHE A 4 -18.50 9.02 -13.20
N ARG A 5 -18.84 8.23 -14.22
CA ARG A 5 -20.18 8.22 -14.84
C ARG A 5 -20.79 6.85 -14.63
N ARG A 6 -21.92 6.78 -13.93
CA ARG A 6 -22.71 5.56 -13.79
C ARG A 6 -23.93 5.66 -14.69
N GLU A 7 -24.07 4.76 -15.66
CA GLU A 7 -25.31 4.57 -16.40
C GLU A 7 -26.17 3.56 -15.64
N ALA A 8 -27.37 3.97 -15.23
CA ALA A 8 -28.38 3.07 -14.69
C ALA A 8 -29.74 3.44 -15.25
N ASP A 9 -30.40 2.46 -15.87
CA ASP A 9 -31.82 2.45 -16.25
C ASP A 9 -32.36 3.74 -16.87
N GLY A 10 -31.60 4.36 -17.79
CA GLY A 10 -32.03 5.56 -18.52
C GLY A 10 -32.16 6.85 -17.69
N ILE A 11 -31.89 6.81 -16.38
CA ILE A 11 -31.93 7.97 -15.50
C ILE A 11 -30.53 8.57 -15.41
N ARG A 12 -30.35 9.74 -16.04
CA ARG A 12 -29.12 10.55 -15.92
C ARG A 12 -29.01 11.07 -14.48
N ARG A 13 -28.14 10.46 -13.68
CA ARG A 13 -27.70 11.06 -12.40
C ARG A 13 -26.52 11.98 -12.65
N GLU A 14 -26.54 13.17 -12.04
CA GLU A 14 -25.42 14.10 -12.11
C GLU A 14 -24.14 13.43 -11.60
N ALA A 15 -23.03 13.67 -12.30
CA ALA A 15 -21.74 13.10 -11.94
C ALA A 15 -21.28 13.71 -10.61
N GLN A 16 -21.28 12.91 -9.55
CA GLN A 16 -20.78 13.34 -8.25
C GLN A 16 -19.26 13.27 -8.24
N GLN A 17 -18.60 14.40 -7.94
CA GLN A 17 -17.17 14.43 -7.72
C GLN A 17 -16.83 13.62 -6.46
N ARG A 18 -15.89 12.68 -6.60
CA ARG A 18 -15.36 11.88 -5.49
C ARG A 18 -13.85 11.99 -5.49
N GLU A 19 -13.30 12.12 -4.30
CA GLU A 19 -11.87 11.97 -4.07
C GLU A 19 -11.55 10.48 -3.95
N LEU A 20 -10.48 10.05 -4.60
CA LEU A 20 -10.00 8.68 -4.55
C LEU A 20 -8.66 8.67 -3.84
N VAL A 21 -8.49 7.69 -2.96
CA VAL A 21 -7.21 7.42 -2.35
C VAL A 21 -6.27 6.87 -3.43
N CYS A 22 -5.02 7.32 -3.43
CA CYS A 22 -3.99 6.77 -4.30
C CYS A 22 -3.43 5.49 -3.68
N GLU A 23 -3.36 4.44 -4.49
CA GLU A 23 -2.59 3.25 -4.16
C GLU A 23 -1.29 3.22 -4.97
N ARG A 24 -0.22 2.73 -4.34
CA ARG A 24 1.07 2.47 -5.00
C ARG A 24 1.66 1.16 -4.49
N PRO A 25 2.45 0.47 -5.33
CA PRO A 25 3.21 -0.66 -4.87
C PRO A 25 4.26 -0.22 -3.83
N LEU A 26 4.40 -1.01 -2.77
CA LEU A 26 5.59 -1.06 -1.91
C LEU A 26 6.34 -2.33 -2.26
N VAL A 27 7.62 -2.20 -2.58
CA VAL A 27 8.53 -3.35 -2.64
C VAL A 27 9.30 -3.36 -1.33
N ILE A 28 9.27 -4.51 -0.65
CA ILE A 28 10.02 -4.77 0.59
C ILE A 28 11.11 -5.75 0.22
N GLU A 29 12.35 -5.32 0.32
CA GLU A 29 13.53 -6.14 0.04
C GLU A 29 14.17 -6.54 1.36
N ILE A 30 14.46 -7.84 1.50
CA ILE A 30 15.09 -8.41 2.69
C ILE A 30 16.45 -8.97 2.28
N GLU A 31 17.50 -8.56 2.97
CA GLU A 31 18.85 -9.02 2.64
C GLU A 31 18.96 -10.54 2.80
N GLY A 32 19.38 -11.22 1.73
CA GLY A 32 19.55 -12.68 1.71
C GLY A 32 18.24 -13.48 1.63
N SER A 33 17.09 -12.84 1.38
CA SER A 33 15.78 -13.49 1.29
C SER A 33 14.96 -12.97 0.09
N ASP A 34 13.71 -13.43 -0.03
CA ASP A 34 12.79 -12.99 -1.08
C ASP A 34 12.37 -11.52 -0.92
N SER A 35 11.95 -10.92 -2.04
CA SER A 35 11.31 -9.60 -2.06
C SER A 35 9.79 -9.76 -2.10
N TYR A 36 9.08 -8.87 -1.41
CA TYR A 36 7.63 -8.87 -1.33
C TYR A 36 7.09 -7.59 -1.96
N THR A 37 5.99 -7.69 -2.70
CA THR A 37 5.30 -6.52 -3.26
C THR A 37 3.87 -6.46 -2.73
N ILE A 38 3.51 -5.35 -2.11
CA ILE A 38 2.16 -5.09 -1.58
C ILE A 38 1.61 -3.77 -2.12
N MET A 39 0.29 -3.66 -2.22
CA MET A 39 -0.37 -2.38 -2.54
C MET A 39 -0.63 -1.61 -1.25
N ARG A 40 -0.31 -0.32 -1.24
CA ARG A 40 -0.57 0.56 -0.08
C ARG A 40 -1.07 1.93 -0.49
N THR A 41 -1.70 2.61 0.45
CA THR A 41 -1.76 4.09 0.42
C THR A 41 -0.41 4.64 0.90
N PRO A 42 0.29 5.50 0.14
CA PRO A 42 1.61 6.02 0.54
C PRO A 42 1.57 6.84 1.84
N GLY A 43 2.60 6.72 2.68
CA GLY A 43 2.84 7.63 3.81
C GLY A 43 3.50 7.00 5.03
N ALA A 44 3.16 5.75 5.36
CA ALA A 44 3.65 5.05 6.56
C ALA A 44 4.40 3.76 6.19
N ASP A 45 5.35 3.88 5.28
CA ASP A 45 5.92 2.74 4.54
C ASP A 45 6.75 1.82 5.43
N LEU A 46 7.56 2.39 6.34
CA LEU A 46 8.40 1.63 7.27
C LEU A 46 7.56 0.85 8.27
N ASP A 47 6.59 1.52 8.90
CA ASP A 47 5.68 0.88 9.87
C ASP A 47 4.87 -0.24 9.20
N LEU A 48 4.39 0.00 7.97
CA LEU A 48 3.68 -1.00 7.19
C LEU A 48 4.59 -2.18 6.83
N ALA A 49 5.84 -1.94 6.42
CA ALA A 49 6.77 -3.00 6.08
C ALA A 49 7.07 -3.89 7.30
N VAL A 50 7.41 -3.31 8.45
CA VAL A 50 7.67 -4.08 9.68
C VAL A 50 6.43 -4.85 10.12
N GLY A 51 5.26 -4.20 10.12
CA GLY A 51 4.00 -4.84 10.47
C GLY A 51 3.66 -6.00 9.53
N PHE A 52 3.90 -5.84 8.23
CA PHE A 52 3.73 -6.91 7.23
C PHE A 52 4.65 -8.09 7.50
N LEU A 53 5.95 -7.86 7.71
CA LEU A 53 6.92 -8.92 7.97
C LEU A 53 6.57 -9.72 9.23
N LEU A 54 6.09 -9.05 10.28
CA LEU A 54 5.64 -9.71 11.50
C LEU A 54 4.35 -10.51 11.28
N ALA A 55 3.36 -9.93 10.58
CA ALA A 55 2.07 -10.57 10.35
C ALA A 55 2.18 -11.83 9.47
N GLU A 56 3.11 -11.84 8.52
CA GLU A 56 3.41 -12.99 7.66
C GLU A 56 4.43 -13.96 8.27
N ALA A 57 4.84 -13.75 9.53
CA ALA A 57 5.83 -14.54 10.25
C ALA A 57 7.18 -14.69 9.52
N ILE A 58 7.58 -13.63 8.79
CA ILE A 58 8.90 -13.52 8.17
C ILE A 58 9.94 -13.11 9.22
N ILE A 59 9.51 -12.34 10.23
CA ILE A 59 10.26 -12.06 11.46
C ILE A 59 9.45 -12.51 12.67
N ASP A 60 10.12 -12.92 13.74
CA ASP A 60 9.51 -13.29 15.02
C ASP A 60 9.34 -12.07 15.93
N GLY A 61 10.16 -11.03 15.74
CA GLY A 61 10.07 -9.79 16.50
C GLY A 61 11.00 -8.68 16.01
N ILE A 62 10.98 -7.56 16.72
CA ILE A 62 11.80 -6.38 16.36
C ILE A 62 13.30 -6.65 16.47
N ASP A 63 13.70 -7.63 17.30
CA ASP A 63 15.10 -8.02 17.48
C ASP A 63 15.71 -8.64 16.21
N ASP A 64 14.88 -9.11 15.27
CA ASP A 64 15.32 -9.61 13.96
C ASP A 64 15.63 -8.47 12.98
N VAL A 65 15.26 -7.23 13.31
CA VAL A 65 15.40 -6.07 12.43
C VAL A 65 16.66 -5.29 12.80
N VAL A 66 17.75 -5.53 12.05
CA VAL A 66 19.04 -4.86 12.27
C VAL A 66 19.05 -3.43 11.74
N GLN A 67 18.50 -3.21 10.54
CA GLN A 67 18.44 -1.92 9.89
C GLN A 67 17.23 -1.83 8.96
N LEU A 68 16.57 -0.68 8.98
CA LEU A 68 15.49 -0.33 8.06
C LEU A 68 15.88 0.94 7.32
N THR A 69 15.76 0.91 6.00
CA THR A 69 16.01 2.08 5.16
C THR A 69 14.87 2.17 4.16
N ALA A 70 14.33 3.37 3.96
CA ALA A 70 13.30 3.61 2.97
C ALA A 70 13.78 4.63 1.95
N ASN A 71 13.71 4.25 0.68
CA ASN A 71 13.82 5.18 -0.43
C ASN A 71 12.41 5.63 -0.77
N CYS A 72 11.85 6.51 0.07
CA CYS A 72 10.56 7.12 -0.19
C CYS A 72 10.69 8.19 -1.29
N GLU A 73 9.73 8.20 -2.23
CA GLU A 73 9.45 9.34 -3.12
C GLU A 73 8.31 10.20 -2.56
#